data_AF-A0A0C2D9I0-F1
#
_entry.id   AF-A0A0C2D9I0-F1
#
_cell.length_a   1.000
_cell.length_b   1.000
_cell.length_c   1.000
_cell.angle_alpha   90.00
_cell.angle_beta   90.00
_cell.angle_gamma   90.00
#
_symmetry.space_group_name_H-M   'P 1'
#
loop_
_entity.id
_entity.type
_entity.pdbx_description
1 polymer ?
#
loop_
_entity_poly.entity_id
_entity_poly.type
_entity_poly.pdbx_seq_one_letter_code
_entity_poly.pdbx_strand_id
1 'polypeptide(L)'
;MDIKALLFSVSSLELMEARSLIFPYLDLETKYFDLGLPHRDETNDQVTVEAAEAIKKYNVGVKCATITPDEARVKEFKLKKMYLSPNGTIRNILGGTVFREPIICKNIPRLVPGWVKPIVIGRHAFGDQYRATDLVIPQGSTLQLIVKVIVSECPDVQSLKAML
;
A
#
# COMPACT_ATOMS: atom_id res chain seq x y z
N MET A 1 -25.38 -5.62 12.35
CA MET A 1 -24.22 -5.79 11.44
C MET A 1 -23.02 -5.33 12.24
N ASP A 2 -22.28 -6.27 12.84
CA ASP A 2 -21.15 -5.94 13.71
C ASP A 2 -19.98 -5.45 12.84
N ILE A 3 -19.95 -4.14 12.59
CA ILE A 3 -18.86 -3.50 11.85
C ILE A 3 -17.65 -3.45 12.79
N LYS A 4 -16.73 -4.38 12.64
CA LYS A 4 -15.40 -4.32 13.27
C LYS A 4 -14.53 -3.41 12.41
N ALA A 5 -14.47 -2.13 12.74
CA ALA A 5 -13.61 -1.18 12.04
C ALA A 5 -12.17 -1.33 12.53
N LEU A 6 -11.24 -1.62 11.62
CA LEU A 6 -9.81 -1.59 11.96
C LEU A 6 -9.26 -0.17 11.87
N LEU A 7 -8.62 0.27 12.94
CA LEU A 7 -7.93 1.56 12.98
C LEU A 7 -6.42 1.33 12.89
N PHE A 8 -5.81 1.82 11.82
CA PHE A 8 -4.36 1.81 11.59
C PHE A 8 -3.85 3.24 11.77
N SER A 9 -3.47 3.62 12.99
CA SER A 9 -2.93 4.96 13.26
C SER A 9 -1.41 4.94 13.42
N VAL A 10 -0.78 6.05 13.08
CA VAL A 10 0.67 6.27 13.14
C VAL A 10 1.04 7.21 14.30
N SER A 11 0.06 7.79 14.99
CA SER A 11 0.35 8.76 16.05
C SER A 11 -0.79 8.97 17.06
N SER A 12 -0.40 9.45 18.25
CA SER A 12 -1.30 9.90 19.32
C SER A 12 -2.22 11.07 18.91
N LEU A 13 -1.86 11.82 17.86
CA LEU A 13 -2.60 13.00 17.39
C LEU A 13 -3.88 12.63 16.63
N GLU A 14 -3.84 11.60 15.79
CA GLU A 14 -5.01 11.15 15.01
C GLU A 14 -5.98 10.34 15.88
N LEU A 15 -5.46 9.65 16.90
CA LEU A 15 -6.27 9.08 17.99
C LEU A 15 -7.03 10.17 18.76
N MET A 16 -6.46 11.38 18.89
CA MET A 16 -7.12 12.52 19.52
C MET A 16 -8.30 13.04 18.69
N GLU A 17 -8.19 13.07 17.35
CA GLU A 17 -9.30 13.47 16.47
C GLU A 17 -10.43 12.43 16.47
N ALA A 18 -10.10 11.13 16.43
CA ALA A 18 -11.10 10.07 16.56
C ALA A 18 -11.84 10.15 17.91
N ARG A 19 -11.14 10.51 18.99
CA ARG A 19 -11.72 10.71 20.32
C ARG A 19 -12.69 11.87 20.41
N SER A 20 -12.53 12.92 19.60
CA SER A 20 -13.43 14.09 19.63
C SER A 20 -14.54 14.03 18.58
N LEU A 21 -14.30 13.38 17.44
CA LEU A 21 -15.21 13.41 16.29
C LEU A 21 -15.92 12.07 16.01
N ILE A 22 -15.43 10.95 16.52
CA ILE A 22 -15.99 9.61 16.23
C ILE A 22 -16.57 8.98 17.49
N PHE A 23 -15.71 8.69 18.48
CA PHE A 23 -16.10 7.90 19.66
C PHE A 23 -17.15 8.53 20.59
N PRO A 24 -17.35 9.86 20.64
CA PRO A 24 -18.48 10.44 21.39
C PRO A 24 -19.84 10.11 20.78
N TYR A 25 -19.88 9.73 19.50
CA TYR A 25 -21.11 9.53 18.73
C TYR A 25 -21.32 8.08 18.27
N LEU A 26 -20.26 7.27 18.27
CA LEU A 26 -20.26 5.89 17.80
C LEU A 26 -19.48 4.99 18.75
N ASP A 27 -20.15 3.96 19.27
CA ASP A 27 -19.51 2.85 19.97
C ASP A 27 -19.06 1.81 18.94
N LEU A 28 -17.74 1.64 18.79
CA LEU A 28 -17.13 0.80 17.75
C LEU A 28 -16.10 -0.14 18.36
N GLU A 29 -16.21 -1.45 18.07
CA GLU A 29 -15.13 -2.38 18.35
C GLU A 29 -14.00 -2.17 17.35
N THR A 30 -12.91 -1.53 17.80
CA THR A 30 -11.73 -1.30 16.96
C THR A 30 -10.59 -2.25 17.27
N LYS A 31 -9.94 -2.76 16.23
CA LYS A 31 -8.62 -3.43 16.33
C LYS A 31 -7.55 -2.44 15.90
N TYR A 32 -6.53 -2.27 16.76
CA TYR A 32 -5.48 -1.28 16.58
C TYR A 32 -4.18 -1.94 16.13
N PHE A 33 -3.54 -1.33 15.14
CA PHE A 33 -2.21 -1.72 14.64
C PHE A 33 -1.37 -0.45 14.46
N ASP A 34 -0.23 -0.38 15.14
CA ASP A 34 0.69 0.73 15.01
C ASP A 34 1.56 0.55 13.76
N LEU A 35 1.33 1.36 12.74
CA LEU A 35 2.16 1.36 11.52
C LEU A 35 3.24 2.45 11.55
N GLY A 36 3.50 3.02 12.74
CA GLY A 36 4.60 3.91 13.04
C GLY A 36 5.94 3.29 12.70
N LEU A 37 6.83 4.08 12.11
CA LEU A 37 8.14 3.60 11.65
C LEU A 37 8.95 2.89 12.77
N PRO A 38 8.97 3.37 14.03
CA PRO A 38 9.63 2.66 15.12
C PRO A 38 9.03 1.27 15.40
N HIS A 39 7.70 1.14 15.45
CA HIS A 39 7.06 -0.14 15.73
C HIS A 39 7.16 -1.12 14.55
N ARG A 40 7.14 -0.61 13.31
CA ARG A 40 7.49 -1.40 12.14
C ARG A 40 8.93 -1.92 12.24
N ASP A 41 9.88 -1.10 12.67
CA ASP A 41 11.26 -1.58 12.84
C ASP A 41 11.40 -2.62 13.96
N GLU A 42 10.73 -2.40 15.09
CA GLU A 42 10.68 -3.32 16.23
C GLU A 42 10.20 -4.71 15.80
N THR A 43 9.08 -4.76 15.07
CA THR A 43 8.42 -5.98 14.60
C THR A 43 8.98 -6.55 13.29
N ASN A 44 10.07 -5.99 12.77
CA ASN A 44 10.63 -6.33 11.45
C ASN A 44 9.60 -6.23 10.31
N ASP A 45 8.68 -5.27 10.42
CA ASP A 45 7.55 -4.96 9.53
C ASP A 45 6.41 -5.98 9.52
N GLN A 46 6.41 -6.93 10.47
CA GLN A 46 5.37 -7.94 10.60
C GLN A 46 3.99 -7.32 10.90
N VAL A 47 3.95 -6.24 11.69
CA VAL A 47 2.71 -5.50 12.00
C VAL A 47 1.98 -5.01 10.75
N THR A 48 2.71 -4.67 9.68
CA THR A 48 2.14 -4.24 8.40
C THR A 48 1.41 -5.38 7.68
N VAL A 49 1.93 -6.61 7.77
CA VAL A 49 1.31 -7.81 7.19
C VAL A 49 0.09 -8.23 8.00
N GLU A 50 0.22 -8.24 9.33
CA GLU A 50 -0.89 -8.54 10.25
C GLU A 50 -2.05 -7.57 10.07
N ALA A 51 -1.74 -6.28 9.88
CA ALA A 51 -2.72 -5.26 9.56
C ALA A 51 -3.49 -5.58 8.27
N ALA A 52 -2.78 -5.98 7.20
CA ALA A 52 -3.41 -6.32 5.93
C ALA A 52 -4.31 -7.57 6.03
N GLU A 53 -3.87 -8.61 6.72
CA GLU A 53 -4.68 -9.82 6.94
C GLU A 53 -5.88 -9.55 7.85
N ALA A 54 -5.75 -8.66 8.83
CA ALA A 54 -6.88 -8.20 9.61
C ALA A 54 -7.91 -7.48 8.73
N ILE A 55 -7.49 -6.61 7.80
CA ILE A 55 -8.41 -5.98 6.82
C ILE A 55 -9.14 -7.04 6.01
N LYS A 56 -8.46 -8.09 5.54
CA LYS A 56 -9.12 -9.19 4.82
C LYS A 56 -10.16 -9.90 5.68
N LYS A 57 -9.88 -10.09 6.97
CA LYS A 57 -10.78 -10.75 7.92
C LYS A 57 -12.01 -9.90 8.27
N TYR A 58 -11.84 -8.58 8.44
CA TYR A 58 -12.89 -7.69 8.96
C TYR A 58 -13.44 -6.70 7.90
N ASN A 59 -12.97 -6.79 6.66
CA ASN A 59 -13.37 -6.05 5.46
C ASN A 59 -13.07 -4.54 5.44
N VAL A 60 -13.04 -3.86 6.59
CA VAL A 60 -12.92 -2.39 6.65
C VAL A 60 -11.65 -1.98 7.38
N GLY A 61 -10.83 -1.15 6.73
CA GLY A 61 -9.62 -0.56 7.31
C GLY A 61 -9.53 0.94 7.11
N VAL A 62 -9.22 1.67 8.19
CA VAL A 62 -8.95 3.11 8.16
C VAL A 62 -7.49 3.33 8.48
N LYS A 63 -6.72 3.85 7.53
CA LYS A 63 -5.27 3.97 7.65
C LYS A 63 -4.78 5.41 7.57
N CYS A 64 -3.93 5.74 8.52
CA CYS A 64 -3.20 7.00 8.58
C CYS A 64 -1.92 6.99 7.70
N ALA A 65 -1.38 8.18 7.42
CA ALA A 65 -0.23 8.33 6.53
C ALA A 65 1.06 7.83 7.21
N THR A 66 1.85 7.01 6.50
CA THR A 66 3.04 6.32 7.06
C THR A 66 4.31 6.69 6.30
N ILE A 67 5.44 6.79 7.01
CA ILE A 67 6.77 7.01 6.42
C ILE A 67 7.23 5.76 5.68
N THR A 68 7.65 5.94 4.42
CA THR A 68 8.45 4.95 3.68
C THR A 68 9.91 5.40 3.77
N PRO A 69 10.79 4.65 4.46
CA PRO A 69 12.14 5.11 4.74
C PRO A 69 13.04 5.09 3.50
N ASP A 70 13.81 6.15 3.31
CA ASP A 70 14.96 6.24 2.41
C ASP A 70 16.28 6.12 3.22
N GLU A 71 17.43 6.27 2.57
CA GLU A 71 18.74 6.19 3.25
C GLU A 71 18.90 7.22 4.36
N ALA A 72 18.28 8.40 4.21
CA ALA A 72 18.32 9.45 5.22
C ALA A 72 17.49 9.05 6.45
N ARG A 73 16.29 8.52 6.25
CA ARG A 73 15.40 8.05 7.32
C ARG A 73 15.96 6.82 8.03
N VAL A 74 16.66 5.93 7.33
CA VAL A 74 17.39 4.81 7.96
C VAL A 74 18.42 5.33 8.97
N LYS A 75 19.18 6.37 8.61
CA LYS A 75 20.17 6.99 9.52
C LYS A 75 19.51 7.76 10.66
N GLU A 76 18.48 8.55 10.36
CA GLU A 76 17.77 9.38 11.35
C GLU A 76 17.10 8.54 12.43
N PHE A 77 16.40 7.46 12.04
CA PHE A 77 15.66 6.60 12.96
C PHE A 77 16.45 5.37 13.42
N LYS A 78 17.71 5.22 12.97
CA LYS A 78 18.59 4.07 13.27
C LYS A 78 17.91 2.72 12.98
N LEU A 79 17.28 2.62 11.82
CA LEU A 79 16.50 1.43 11.43
C LEU A 79 17.41 0.24 11.16
N LYS A 80 16.92 -0.97 11.43
CA LYS A 80 17.62 -2.23 11.13
C LYS A 80 17.85 -2.41 9.62
N LYS A 81 16.89 -1.96 8.80
CA LYS A 81 16.92 -2.02 7.34
C LYS A 81 16.00 -0.98 6.71
N MET A 82 16.13 -0.79 5.40
CA MET A 82 15.21 0.00 4.59
C MET A 82 13.94 -0.83 4.32
N TYR A 83 12.86 -0.53 5.04
CA TYR A 83 11.58 -1.23 4.87
C TYR A 83 10.81 -0.75 3.65
N LEU A 84 10.04 -1.67 3.05
CA LEU A 84 9.10 -1.35 1.98
C LEU A 84 7.98 -0.42 2.50
N SER A 85 7.28 0.20 1.54
CA SER A 85 6.14 1.07 1.86
C SER A 85 4.98 0.26 2.44
N PRO A 86 4.45 0.62 3.62
CA PRO A 86 3.28 -0.05 4.19
C PRO A 86 2.08 -0.08 3.25
N ASN A 87 1.88 1.02 2.50
CA ASN A 87 0.81 1.11 1.52
C ASN A 87 0.99 0.08 0.40
N GLY A 88 2.22 -0.13 -0.06
CA GLY A 88 2.54 -1.13 -1.09
C GLY A 88 2.29 -2.55 -0.59
N THR A 89 2.78 -2.86 0.61
CA THR A 89 2.58 -4.17 1.26
C THR A 89 1.10 -4.49 1.42
N ILE A 90 0.31 -3.57 2.00
CA ILE A 90 -1.13 -3.78 2.20
C ILE A 90 -1.85 -3.96 0.85
N ARG A 91 -1.56 -3.12 -0.16
CA ARG A 91 -2.20 -3.25 -1.48
C ARG A 91 -1.90 -4.58 -2.17
N ASN A 92 -0.65 -5.05 -2.07
CA ASN A 92 -0.25 -6.32 -2.66
C ASN A 92 -0.97 -7.51 -2.01
N ILE A 93 -1.22 -7.45 -0.69
CA ILE A 93 -1.94 -8.49 0.06
C ILE A 93 -3.45 -8.43 -0.23
N LEU A 94 -4.04 -7.23 -0.32
CA LEU A 94 -5.48 -7.05 -0.56
C LEU A 94 -5.89 -7.28 -2.02
N GLY A 95 -5.03 -6.94 -2.99
CA GLY A 95 -5.31 -7.10 -4.41
C GLY A 95 -6.48 -6.25 -4.91
N GLY A 96 -6.31 -4.92 -4.96
CA GLY A 96 -7.40 -3.99 -5.29
C GLY A 96 -7.03 -2.79 -6.16
N THR A 97 -8.02 -1.92 -6.38
CA THR A 97 -7.88 -0.64 -7.09
C THR A 97 -7.99 0.50 -6.08
N VAL A 98 -7.13 1.52 -6.21
CA VAL A 98 -7.21 2.72 -5.38
C VAL A 98 -8.03 3.78 -6.11
N PHE A 99 -9.11 4.22 -5.50
CA PHE A 99 -9.90 5.34 -5.99
C PHE A 99 -9.51 6.63 -5.28
N ARG A 100 -9.39 7.72 -6.02
CA ARG A 100 -9.17 9.06 -5.49
C ARG A 100 -10.18 10.03 -6.09
N GLU A 101 -10.87 10.77 -5.23
CA GLU A 101 -11.79 11.82 -5.63
C GLU A 101 -11.52 13.11 -4.83
N PRO A 102 -11.81 14.29 -5.40
CA PRO A 102 -11.68 15.55 -4.68
C PRO A 102 -12.87 15.79 -3.74
N ILE A 103 -12.60 16.37 -2.57
CA ILE A 103 -13.64 16.97 -1.72
C ILE A 103 -13.90 18.39 -2.25
N ILE A 104 -15.13 18.65 -2.73
CA ILE A 104 -15.49 19.92 -3.36
C ILE A 104 -16.11 20.88 -2.34
N CYS A 105 -15.47 22.02 -2.11
CA CYS A 105 -15.99 23.11 -1.29
C CYS A 105 -16.47 24.26 -2.17
N LYS A 106 -17.71 24.73 -1.96
CA LYS A 106 -18.34 25.79 -2.81
C LYS A 106 -17.57 27.12 -2.78
N ASN A 107 -16.90 27.41 -1.67
CA ASN A 107 -16.15 28.65 -1.43
C ASN A 107 -14.68 28.58 -1.86
N ILE A 108 -14.21 27.44 -2.38
CA ILE A 108 -12.82 27.27 -2.82
C ILE A 108 -12.78 27.25 -4.35
N PRO A 109 -12.15 28.25 -5.01
CA PRO A 109 -12.06 28.29 -6.46
C PRO A 109 -11.14 27.18 -6.99
N ARG A 110 -11.44 26.66 -8.18
CA ARG A 110 -10.67 25.61 -8.85
C ARG A 110 -9.62 26.23 -9.78
N LEU A 111 -8.43 25.61 -9.84
CA LEU A 111 -7.36 26.02 -10.77
C LEU A 111 -7.75 25.82 -12.24
N VAL A 112 -8.55 24.79 -12.53
CA VAL A 112 -9.10 24.53 -13.87
C VAL A 112 -10.58 24.88 -13.85
N PRO A 113 -10.99 26.05 -14.36
CA PRO A 113 -12.37 26.55 -14.21
C PRO A 113 -13.44 25.64 -14.84
N GLY A 114 -13.09 24.96 -15.93
CA GLY A 114 -14.00 24.06 -16.66
C GLY A 114 -14.34 22.77 -15.92
N TRP A 115 -13.63 22.42 -14.84
CA TRP A 115 -13.94 21.24 -14.04
C TRP A 115 -15.12 21.50 -13.12
N VAL A 116 -16.33 21.39 -13.66
CA VAL A 116 -17.60 21.59 -12.94
C VAL A 116 -18.08 20.35 -12.19
N LYS A 117 -17.55 19.18 -12.54
CA LYS A 117 -17.86 17.88 -11.92
C LYS A 117 -16.57 17.25 -11.39
N PRO A 118 -16.64 16.42 -10.32
CA PRO A 118 -15.47 15.71 -9.82
C PRO A 118 -14.94 14.72 -10.84
N ILE A 119 -13.63 14.50 -10.82
CA ILE A 119 -12.94 13.49 -11.61
C ILE A 119 -12.43 12.43 -10.63
N VAL A 120 -12.81 11.18 -10.83
CA VAL A 120 -12.37 10.05 -10.01
C VAL A 120 -11.25 9.32 -10.75
N ILE A 121 -10.12 9.12 -10.07
CA ILE A 121 -9.00 8.36 -10.60
C ILE A 121 -9.04 6.96 -10.01
N GLY A 122 -9.32 5.97 -10.85
CA GLY A 122 -9.15 4.56 -10.54
C GLY A 122 -7.73 4.12 -10.89
N ARG A 123 -6.92 3.81 -9.88
CA ARG A 123 -5.53 3.42 -10.04
C ARG A 123 -5.35 1.92 -9.81
N HIS A 124 -4.85 1.21 -10.83
CA HIS A 124 -4.37 -0.16 -10.66
C HIS A 124 -3.22 -0.17 -9.64
N ALA A 125 -3.40 -0.87 -8.53
CA ALA A 125 -2.54 -0.76 -7.36
C ALA A 125 -1.69 -2.03 -7.14
N PHE A 126 -1.34 -2.72 -8.23
CA PHE A 126 -0.57 -3.97 -8.21
C PHE A 126 0.50 -3.98 -9.31
N GLY A 127 1.69 -4.46 -8.98
CA GLY A 127 2.77 -4.67 -9.95
C GLY A 127 3.57 -3.41 -10.30
N ASP A 128 4.07 -3.37 -11.53
CA ASP A 128 4.89 -2.31 -12.12
C ASP A 128 6.07 -1.91 -11.22
N GLN A 129 6.35 -0.60 -11.12
CA GLN A 129 7.42 -0.04 -10.29
C GLN A 129 7.30 -0.41 -8.80
N TYR A 130 6.12 -0.79 -8.31
CA TYR A 130 5.92 -1.19 -6.90
C TYR A 130 6.32 -2.64 -6.61
N ARG A 131 6.60 -3.42 -7.65
CA ARG A 131 7.16 -4.78 -7.56
C ARG A 131 8.42 -4.95 -8.43
N ALA A 132 9.03 -3.85 -8.85
CA ALA A 132 10.28 -3.88 -9.58
C ALA A 132 11.41 -4.40 -8.68
N THR A 133 12.44 -4.96 -9.31
CA THR A 133 13.71 -5.27 -8.67
C THR A 133 14.75 -4.36 -9.29
N ASP A 134 15.33 -3.50 -8.45
CA ASP A 134 16.32 -2.52 -8.88
C ASP A 134 17.73 -3.02 -8.57
N LEU A 135 18.69 -2.68 -9.44
CA LEU A 135 20.10 -3.00 -9.23
C LEU A 135 21.00 -1.89 -9.80
N VAL A 136 22.09 -1.60 -9.10
CA VAL A 136 23.13 -0.69 -9.60
C VAL A 136 24.09 -1.50 -10.46
N ILE A 137 24.25 -1.14 -11.74
CA ILE A 137 25.09 -1.85 -12.70
C ILE A 137 26.49 -1.24 -12.71
N PRO A 138 27.56 -1.99 -12.34
CA PRO A 138 28.93 -1.50 -12.42
C PRO A 138 29.35 -1.22 -13.86
N GLN A 139 30.21 -0.23 -14.05
CA GLN A 139 30.78 0.08 -15.35
C GLN A 139 31.50 -1.14 -15.96
N GLY A 140 31.31 -1.38 -17.26
CA GLY A 140 31.89 -2.52 -17.97
C GLY A 140 31.06 -3.82 -17.88
N SER A 141 29.90 -3.80 -17.23
CA SER A 141 29.00 -4.96 -17.13
C SER A 141 28.05 -5.09 -18.33
N THR A 142 27.58 -6.31 -18.61
CA THR A 142 26.47 -6.58 -19.54
C THR A 142 25.24 -7.02 -18.74
N LEU A 143 24.08 -6.40 -18.99
CA LEU A 143 22.80 -6.79 -18.40
C LEU A 143 21.97 -7.61 -19.39
N GLN A 144 21.40 -8.72 -18.94
CA GLN A 144 20.49 -9.55 -19.73
C GLN A 144 19.24 -9.89 -18.92
N LEU A 145 18.06 -9.83 -19.55
CA LEU A 145 16.80 -10.34 -19.00
C LEU A 145 16.55 -11.73 -19.56
N ILE A 146 16.49 -12.74 -18.70
CA ILE A 146 16.29 -14.14 -19.10
C ILE A 146 14.92 -14.61 -18.64
N VAL A 147 14.10 -15.09 -19.57
CA VAL A 147 12.82 -15.74 -19.28
C VAL A 147 12.99 -17.25 -19.46
N LYS A 148 12.94 -18.00 -18.36
CA LYS A 148 12.93 -19.47 -18.40
C LYS A 148 11.49 -19.96 -18.31
N VAL A 149 10.98 -20.52 -19.41
CA VAL A 149 9.66 -21.15 -19.43
C VAL A 149 9.81 -22.55 -18.82
N ILE A 150 9.22 -22.75 -17.64
CA ILE A 150 9.09 -24.07 -17.03
C ILE A 150 7.78 -24.67 -17.55
N VAL A 151 7.88 -25.54 -18.55
CA VAL A 151 6.72 -26.25 -19.08
C VAL A 151 6.40 -27.39 -18.11
N SER A 152 5.29 -27.31 -17.37
CA SER A 152 4.90 -28.35 -16.41
C SER A 152 4.24 -29.58 -17.06
N GLU A 153 4.03 -29.58 -18.38
CA GLU A 153 3.70 -30.75 -19.21
C GLU A 153 3.96 -30.34 -20.66
N CYS A 154 4.78 -31.08 -21.40
CA CYS A 154 5.09 -30.79 -22.80
C CYS A 154 3.82 -31.03 -23.65
N PRO A 155 3.18 -30.02 -24.25
CA PRO A 155 2.25 -30.28 -25.34
C PRO A 155 3.09 -30.77 -26.50
N ASP A 156 2.69 -31.89 -27.10
CA ASP A 156 3.37 -32.57 -28.19
C ASP A 156 3.98 -31.58 -29.20
N VAL A 157 5.27 -31.79 -29.52
CA VAL A 157 6.15 -30.86 -30.26
C VAL A 157 5.59 -30.51 -31.66
N GLN A 158 4.58 -31.25 -32.14
CA GLN A 158 3.86 -30.95 -33.37
C GLN A 158 2.91 -29.74 -33.30
N SER A 159 2.40 -29.38 -32.11
CA SER A 159 1.42 -28.29 -31.96
C SER A 159 2.02 -26.87 -31.97
N LEU A 160 3.32 -26.74 -31.72
CA LEU A 160 4.04 -25.45 -31.68
C LEU A 160 4.34 -24.85 -33.07
N LYS A 161 4.18 -25.61 -34.17
CA LYS A 161 4.40 -25.11 -35.53
C LYS A 161 3.22 -24.34 -36.13
N ALA A 162 2.09 -24.22 -35.43
CA ALA A 162 0.87 -23.58 -35.95
C ALA A 162 0.60 -22.16 -35.39
N MET A 163 1.52 -21.59 -34.60
CA MET A 163 1.35 -20.27 -33.96
C MET A 163 2.41 -19.22 -34.34
N LEU A 164 2.98 -19.34 -35.54
CA LEU A 164 3.71 -18.28 -36.26
C LEU A 164 3.24 -18.29 -37.71
#